data_AF-A0A7W1VWX4-F1
#
_entry.id   AF-A0A7W1VWX4-F1
#
_cell.length_a   1.000
_cell.length_b   1.000
_cell.length_c   1.000
_cell.angle_alpha   90.00
_cell.angle_beta   90.00
_cell.angle_gamma   90.00
#
_symmetry.space_group_name_H-M   'P 1'
#
loop_
_entity.id
_entity.type
_entity.pdbx_description
1 polymer ?
#
loop_
_entity_poly.entity_id
_entity_poly.type
_entity_poly.pdbx_seq_one_letter_code
_entity_poly.pdbx_strand_id
1 'polypeptide(L)'
;MKRAGHQEIHGETIAQFEFSQAGWNPFRHYRDEDQVDLLLRRRREPLDRPEYREIQVKWCRTWGSDELSAWKRPFFTHESWRNFPADEFLTHRPELFVAIVLPQPGGTYTGDFFLFTSEEFHALIQCAPLHKQGESTRCFTLACTHDQRWFLLRQRNKFENVCGTSAREVTHARRNFAALDLS
;
A
#
# COMPACT_ATOMS: atom_id res chain seq x y z
N MET A 1 -5.81 19.96 -16.07
CA MET A 1 -4.37 19.87 -15.71
C MET A 1 -4.17 18.75 -14.70
N LYS A 2 -3.51 17.66 -15.06
CA LYS A 2 -3.24 16.53 -14.16
C LYS A 2 -1.99 16.83 -13.31
N ARG A 3 -2.18 16.82 -11.99
CA ARG A 3 -1.22 17.20 -10.94
C ARG A 3 -0.51 15.95 -10.40
N ALA A 4 0.52 15.45 -11.07
CA ALA A 4 1.24 14.25 -10.61
C ALA A 4 1.80 14.42 -9.17
N GLY A 5 2.39 15.57 -8.84
CA GLY A 5 2.92 15.84 -7.49
C GLY A 5 1.87 16.07 -6.39
N HIS A 6 0.61 16.39 -6.74
CA HIS A 6 -0.39 16.70 -5.69
C HIS A 6 -0.89 15.43 -4.98
N GLN A 7 -0.98 14.29 -5.69
CA GLN A 7 -1.43 13.04 -5.10
C GLN A 7 -0.40 12.44 -4.15
N GLU A 8 0.87 12.56 -4.52
CA GLU A 8 2.02 12.17 -3.70
C GLU A 8 2.09 12.99 -2.41
N ILE A 9 2.07 14.32 -2.51
CA ILE A 9 2.01 15.23 -1.35
C ILE A 9 0.80 14.90 -0.46
N HIS A 10 -0.36 14.60 -1.04
CA HIS A 10 -1.56 14.24 -0.28
C HIS A 10 -1.35 12.91 0.46
N GLY A 11 -0.83 11.89 -0.21
CA GLY A 11 -0.52 10.58 0.38
C GLY A 11 0.47 10.69 1.55
N GLU A 12 1.59 11.39 1.36
CA GLU A 12 2.58 11.63 2.41
C GLU A 12 1.98 12.40 3.60
N THR A 13 1.11 13.38 3.33
CA THR A 13 0.48 14.19 4.38
C THR A 13 -0.47 13.34 5.21
N ILE A 14 -1.28 12.48 4.57
CA ILE A 14 -2.12 11.51 5.28
C ILE A 14 -1.25 10.56 6.11
N ALA A 15 -0.18 10.02 5.52
CA ALA A 15 0.72 9.10 6.22
C ALA A 15 1.34 9.73 7.46
N GLN A 16 1.77 11.00 7.37
CA GLN A 16 2.25 11.75 8.54
C GLN A 16 1.21 11.83 9.65
N PHE A 17 -0.06 12.10 9.33
CA PHE A 17 -1.13 12.12 10.34
C PHE A 17 -1.37 10.75 10.97
N GLU A 18 -1.47 9.70 10.14
CA GLU A 18 -1.69 8.33 10.59
C GLU A 18 -0.56 7.84 11.52
N PHE A 19 0.70 8.08 11.15
CA PHE A 19 1.84 7.73 11.99
C PHE A 19 1.90 8.56 13.28
N SER A 20 1.58 9.86 13.21
CA SER A 20 1.53 10.74 14.39
C SER A 20 0.48 10.26 15.39
N GLN A 21 -0.71 9.88 14.90
CA GLN A 21 -1.78 9.32 15.73
C GLN A 21 -1.41 7.96 16.33
N ALA A 22 -0.56 7.19 15.64
CA ALA A 22 0.00 5.93 16.13
C ALA A 22 1.22 6.11 17.07
N GLY A 23 1.57 7.35 17.46
CA GLY A 23 2.64 7.64 18.41
C GLY A 23 4.05 7.70 17.82
N TRP A 24 4.18 7.78 16.50
CA TRP A 24 5.44 8.00 15.81
C TRP A 24 5.60 9.47 15.44
N ASN A 25 6.83 9.99 15.44
CA ASN A 25 7.13 11.33 14.94
C ASN A 25 7.66 11.20 13.50
N PRO A 26 6.89 11.60 12.47
CA PRO A 26 7.34 11.51 11.08
C PRO A 26 8.15 12.74 10.67
N PHE A 27 9.26 12.50 9.98
CA PHE A 27 10.09 13.53 9.36
C PHE A 27 10.14 13.26 7.86
N ARG A 28 9.92 14.28 7.02
CA ARG A 28 10.10 14.13 5.57
C ARG A 28 11.57 13.97 5.24
N HIS A 29 11.87 13.08 4.30
CA HIS A 29 13.20 13.03 3.73
C HIS A 29 13.40 14.25 2.81
N TYR A 30 14.55 14.92 2.92
CA TYR A 30 14.83 16.15 2.15
C TYR A 30 15.42 15.86 0.76
N ARG A 31 15.92 14.64 0.52
CA ARG A 31 16.51 14.23 -0.75
C ARG A 31 15.70 13.11 -1.39
N ASP A 32 15.30 13.30 -2.64
CA ASP A 32 14.60 12.28 -3.46
C ASP A 32 15.56 11.17 -3.99
N GLU A 33 16.76 11.05 -3.42
CA GLU A 33 17.78 10.09 -3.87
C GLU A 33 17.52 8.67 -3.35
N ASP A 34 16.73 8.54 -2.29
CA ASP A 34 16.38 7.27 -1.65
C ASP A 34 14.88 6.96 -1.83
N GLN A 35 14.54 5.67 -1.92
CA GLN A 35 13.14 5.17 -1.85
C GLN A 35 12.54 5.33 -0.44
N VAL A 36 12.68 6.52 0.15
CA VAL A 36 12.25 6.86 1.51
C VAL A 36 11.62 8.25 1.48
N ASP A 37 10.31 8.31 1.68
CA ASP A 37 9.58 9.57 1.74
C ASP A 37 9.55 10.11 3.18
N LEU A 38 9.44 9.22 4.17
CA LEU A 38 9.38 9.57 5.59
C LEU A 38 10.38 8.75 6.42
N LEU A 39 11.01 9.41 7.39
CA LEU A 39 11.71 8.79 8.51
C LEU A 39 10.85 8.91 9.76
N LEU A 40 10.40 7.80 10.32
CA LEU A 40 9.69 7.79 11.59
C LEU A 40 10.68 7.69 12.73
N ARG A 41 10.38 8.40 13.83
CA ARG A 41 11.13 8.29 15.08
C ARG A 41 10.19 8.12 16.25
N ARG A 42 10.50 7.18 17.13
CA ARG A 42 9.83 7.01 18.41
C ARG A 42 10.87 6.82 19.52
N ARG A 43 10.50 7.17 20.75
CA ARG A 43 11.25 6.83 21.95
C ARG A 43 10.36 5.97 22.84
N ARG A 44 10.83 4.79 23.21
CA ARG A 44 10.17 3.94 24.21
C ARG A 44 10.92 4.06 25.53
N GLU A 45 10.22 4.50 26.57
CA GLU A 45 10.72 4.34 27.94
C GLU A 45 10.67 2.85 28.33
N PRO A 46 11.61 2.35 29.17
CA PRO A 46 12.74 3.06 29.79
C PRO A 46 14.03 2.99 28.95
N LEU A 47 13.98 2.42 27.74
CA LEU A 47 15.17 2.09 26.96
C LEU A 47 15.95 3.31 26.45
N ASP A 48 15.37 4.52 26.47
CA ASP A 48 15.88 5.84 26.02
C ASP A 48 16.60 5.85 24.65
N ARG A 49 16.52 4.75 23.90
CA ARG A 49 17.09 4.63 22.58
C ARG A 49 16.03 5.08 21.57
N PRO A 50 16.37 6.01 20.67
CA PRO A 50 15.48 6.35 19.57
C PRO A 50 15.37 5.17 18.61
N GLU A 51 14.13 4.79 18.30
CA GLU A 51 13.80 3.85 17.23
C GLU A 51 13.56 4.64 15.95
N TYR A 52 14.02 4.09 14.82
CA TYR A 52 13.85 4.68 13.50
C TYR A 52 13.24 3.68 12.53
N ARG A 53 12.35 4.14 11.65
CA ARG A 53 11.79 3.35 10.56
C ARG A 53 11.75 4.19 9.29
N GLU A 54 12.17 3.61 8.18
CA GLU A 54 12.09 4.25 6.88
C GLU A 54 10.78 3.87 6.21
N ILE A 55 10.08 4.84 5.62
CA ILE A 55 8.80 4.61 4.97
C ILE A 55 8.85 5.14 3.55
N GLN A 56 8.53 4.28 2.59
CA GLN A 56 8.05 4.73 1.28
C GLN A 56 6.52 4.76 1.29
N VAL A 57 5.95 5.91 0.97
CA VAL A 57 4.51 6.11 0.81
C VAL A 57 4.13 5.95 -0.66
N LYS A 58 3.08 5.18 -0.93
CA LYS A 58 2.45 5.13 -2.26
C LYS A 58 0.97 5.47 -2.11
N TRP A 59 0.58 6.58 -2.72
CA TRP A 59 -0.84 6.89 -2.94
C TRP A 59 -1.36 6.10 -4.14
N CYS A 60 -2.55 5.53 -4.01
CA CYS A 60 -3.23 4.87 -5.13
C CYS A 60 -4.67 5.36 -5.23
N ARG A 61 -5.15 5.62 -6.45
CA ARG A 61 -6.55 5.98 -6.69
C ARG A 61 -7.43 4.76 -6.42
N THR A 62 -8.63 4.99 -5.92
CA THR A 62 -9.65 3.94 -5.77
C THR A 62 -10.81 4.21 -6.72
N TRP A 63 -11.35 3.14 -7.28
CA TRP A 63 -12.48 3.12 -8.21
C TRP A 63 -13.65 2.40 -7.54
N GLY A 64 -14.82 3.01 -7.56
CA GLY A 64 -16.02 2.47 -6.89
C GLY A 64 -16.71 1.38 -7.69
N SER A 65 -17.74 0.76 -7.09
CA SER A 65 -18.49 -0.36 -7.70
C SER A 65 -19.00 -0.07 -9.11
N ASP A 66 -19.44 1.18 -9.36
CA ASP A 66 -19.91 1.63 -10.67
C ASP A 66 -18.81 1.66 -11.73
N GLU A 67 -17.56 1.90 -11.32
CA GLU A 67 -16.38 1.89 -12.18
C GLU A 67 -15.78 0.48 -12.35
N LEU A 68 -16.18 -0.49 -11.51
CA LEU A 68 -15.74 -1.88 -11.65
C LEU A 68 -16.37 -2.56 -12.87
N SER A 69 -15.61 -3.44 -13.51
CA SER A 69 -16.13 -4.34 -14.54
C SER A 69 -17.26 -5.22 -13.98
N ALA A 70 -18.29 -5.49 -14.80
CA ALA A 70 -19.51 -6.19 -14.37
C ALA A 70 -19.25 -7.51 -13.61
N TRP A 71 -18.21 -8.26 -13.99
CA TRP A 71 -17.88 -9.53 -13.33
C TRP A 71 -17.25 -9.37 -11.94
N LYS A 72 -16.64 -8.22 -11.62
CA LYS A 72 -16.01 -7.94 -10.31
C LYS A 72 -17.03 -7.47 -9.27
N ARG A 73 -18.08 -6.77 -9.70
CA ARG A 73 -19.11 -6.19 -8.81
C ARG A 73 -19.76 -7.18 -7.84
N PRO A 74 -20.00 -8.46 -8.19
CA PRO A 74 -20.51 -9.45 -7.24
C PRO A 74 -19.55 -9.71 -6.06
N PHE A 75 -18.24 -9.54 -6.27
CA PHE A 75 -17.22 -9.86 -5.27
C PHE A 75 -16.73 -8.64 -4.50
N PHE A 76 -16.63 -7.49 -5.16
CA PHE A 76 -15.93 -6.31 -4.66
C PHE A 76 -16.79 -5.05 -4.71
N THR A 77 -16.59 -4.19 -3.71
CA THR A 77 -17.23 -2.88 -3.61
C THR A 77 -16.40 -1.79 -4.26
N HIS A 78 -15.07 -1.91 -4.22
CA HIS A 78 -14.13 -1.00 -4.85
C HIS A 78 -12.77 -1.66 -5.05
N GLU A 79 -11.97 -1.10 -5.95
CA GLU A 79 -10.59 -1.53 -6.16
C GLU A 79 -9.65 -0.34 -6.31
N SER A 80 -8.38 -0.56 -6.00
CA SER A 80 -7.29 0.35 -6.28
C SER A 80 -6.18 -0.42 -6.99
N TRP A 81 -5.51 0.22 -7.93
CA TRP A 81 -4.43 -0.38 -8.68
C TRP A 81 -3.32 0.62 -9.00
N ARG A 82 -2.11 0.09 -9.08
CA ARG A 82 -0.91 0.80 -9.50
C ARG A 82 0.04 -0.19 -10.19
N ASN A 83 0.84 0.33 -11.10
CA ASN A 83 1.88 -0.43 -11.77
C ASN A 83 3.20 -0.31 -10.99
N PHE A 84 3.86 -1.44 -10.77
CA PHE A 84 5.19 -1.50 -10.16
C PHE A 84 6.15 -2.31 -11.04
N PRO A 85 7.41 -1.88 -11.20
CA PRO A 85 8.47 -2.74 -11.75
C PRO A 85 8.56 -4.06 -10.95
N ALA A 86 8.85 -5.18 -11.61
CA ALA A 86 9.01 -6.46 -10.92
C ALA A 86 10.22 -6.49 -9.98
N ASP A 87 11.21 -5.63 -10.19
CA ASP A 87 12.40 -5.50 -9.34
C ASP A 87 12.25 -4.39 -8.27
N GLU A 88 11.09 -3.73 -8.20
CA GLU A 88 10.82 -2.75 -7.15
C GLU A 88 10.93 -3.40 -5.76
N PHE A 89 11.72 -2.80 -4.86
CA PHE A 89 12.05 -3.31 -3.52
C PHE A 89 12.74 -4.68 -3.51
N LEU A 90 13.39 -5.09 -4.61
CA LEU A 90 14.17 -6.34 -4.66
C LEU A 90 15.31 -6.35 -3.62
N THR A 91 15.97 -5.20 -3.41
CA THR A 91 16.95 -5.05 -2.34
C THR A 91 16.22 -4.78 -1.03
N HIS A 92 15.86 -5.85 -0.33
CA HIS A 92 15.15 -5.76 0.94
C HIS A 92 15.99 -5.01 1.98
N ARG A 93 15.40 -3.95 2.52
CA ARG A 93 15.94 -3.18 3.65
C ARG A 93 15.04 -3.50 4.85
N PRO A 94 15.56 -4.15 5.92
CA PRO A 94 14.73 -4.56 7.07
C PRO A 94 13.96 -3.40 7.71
N GLU A 95 14.56 -2.21 7.71
CA GLU A 95 13.99 -1.00 8.31
C GLU A 95 13.08 -0.21 7.35
N LEU A 96 12.96 -0.64 6.09
CA LEU A 96 12.12 0.00 5.09
C LEU A 96 10.75 -0.67 5.03
N PHE A 97 9.72 0.15 5.24
CA PHE A 97 8.32 -0.22 5.13
C PHE A 97 7.66 0.53 3.98
N VAL A 98 6.62 -0.09 3.42
CA VAL A 98 5.81 0.51 2.36
C VAL A 98 4.41 0.79 2.90
N ALA A 99 4.05 2.08 2.91
CA ALA A 99 2.74 2.57 3.30
C ALA A 99 1.88 2.82 2.06
N ILE A 100 0.78 2.08 1.89
CA ILE A 100 -0.20 2.32 0.83
C ILE A 100 -1.37 3.13 1.38
N VAL A 101 -1.59 4.30 0.80
CA VAL A 101 -2.71 5.18 1.16
C VAL A 101 -3.79 5.07 0.09
N LEU A 102 -4.96 4.57 0.48
CA LEU A 102 -6.12 4.39 -0.39
C LEU A 102 -7.24 5.34 0.07
N PRO A 103 -7.54 6.43 -0.66
CA PRO A 103 -8.79 7.14 -0.44
C PRO A 103 -9.98 6.29 -0.92
N GLN A 104 -11.17 6.59 -0.45
CA GLN A 104 -12.42 6.05 -1.00
C GLN A 104 -12.63 6.51 -2.45
N PRO A 105 -13.50 5.84 -3.22
CA PRO A 105 -14.01 6.39 -4.47
C PRO A 105 -14.49 7.84 -4.27
N GLY A 106 -14.04 8.75 -5.13
CA GLY A 106 -14.26 10.20 -4.97
C GLY A 106 -13.14 10.95 -4.24
N GLY A 107 -12.13 10.26 -3.70
CA GLY A 107 -10.89 10.86 -3.22
C GLY A 107 -10.87 11.23 -1.73
N THR A 108 -11.96 11.00 -0.99
CA THR A 108 -12.00 11.24 0.46
C THR A 108 -11.27 10.13 1.20
N TYR A 109 -10.38 10.47 2.12
CA TYR A 109 -9.68 9.49 2.94
C TYR A 109 -10.49 9.11 4.19
N THR A 110 -10.65 7.82 4.44
CA THR A 110 -11.44 7.28 5.57
C THR A 110 -10.70 6.19 6.35
N GLY A 111 -9.37 6.19 6.32
CA GLY A 111 -8.55 5.29 7.15
C GLY A 111 -8.02 4.03 6.45
N ASP A 112 -8.23 3.86 5.14
CA ASP A 112 -7.63 2.76 4.38
C ASP A 112 -6.14 3.01 4.13
N PHE A 113 -5.37 2.57 5.12
CA PHE A 113 -3.92 2.63 5.19
C PHE A 113 -3.39 1.22 5.30
N PHE A 114 -2.44 0.81 4.47
CA PHE A 114 -1.82 -0.49 4.55
C PHE A 114 -0.33 -0.32 4.78
N LEU A 115 0.22 -1.18 5.64
CA LEU A 115 1.64 -1.14 5.96
C LEU A 115 2.25 -2.52 5.79
N PHE A 116 3.33 -2.57 5.02
CA PHE A 116 4.07 -3.79 4.70
C PHE A 116 5.55 -3.58 4.96
N THR A 117 6.29 -4.65 5.28
CA THR A 117 7.75 -4.61 5.14
C THR A 117 8.13 -4.54 3.66
N SER A 118 9.32 -4.03 3.33
CA SER A 118 9.80 -4.03 1.94
C SER A 118 9.84 -5.45 1.33
N GLU A 119 10.19 -6.46 2.12
CA GLU A 119 10.17 -7.87 1.73
C GLU A 119 8.76 -8.38 1.41
N GLU A 120 7.80 -8.17 2.32
CA GLU A 120 6.41 -8.59 2.10
C GLU A 120 5.83 -7.88 0.86
N PHE A 121 6.10 -6.58 0.74
CA PHE A 121 5.61 -5.79 -0.39
C PHE A 121 6.19 -6.28 -1.73
N HIS A 122 7.49 -6.58 -1.80
CA HIS A 122 8.10 -7.17 -2.98
C HIS A 122 7.48 -8.53 -3.34
N ALA A 123 7.24 -9.39 -2.35
CA ALA A 123 6.58 -10.68 -2.56
C ALA A 123 5.14 -10.52 -3.09
N LEU A 124 4.41 -9.48 -2.64
CA LEU A 124 3.10 -9.13 -3.17
C LEU A 124 3.18 -8.65 -4.62
N ILE A 125 4.18 -7.83 -4.98
CA ILE A 125 4.43 -7.42 -6.38
C ILE A 125 4.64 -8.64 -7.27
N GLN A 126 5.42 -9.64 -6.83
CA GLN A 126 5.62 -10.88 -7.61
C GLN A 126 4.34 -11.69 -7.80
N CYS A 127 3.43 -11.64 -6.81
CA CYS A 127 2.13 -12.33 -6.89
C CYS A 127 1.15 -11.65 -7.85
N ALA A 128 1.35 -10.36 -8.15
CA ALA A 128 0.48 -9.61 -9.03
C ALA A 128 0.67 -10.04 -10.51
N PRO A 129 -0.40 -9.98 -11.32
CA PRO A 129 -0.30 -10.30 -12.74
C PRO A 129 0.53 -9.26 -13.48
N LEU A 130 1.16 -9.65 -14.59
CA LEU A 130 1.84 -8.71 -15.47
C LEU A 130 0.87 -7.67 -16.03
N HIS A 131 1.34 -6.43 -16.20
CA HIS A 131 0.57 -5.39 -16.86
C HIS A 131 0.33 -5.75 -18.33
N LYS A 132 1.34 -6.20 -19.06
CA LYS A 132 1.17 -6.86 -20.38
C LYS A 132 2.14 -8.02 -20.52
N GLN A 133 1.82 -8.96 -21.41
CA GLN A 133 2.76 -10.02 -21.76
C GLN A 133 4.04 -9.40 -22.34
N GLY A 134 5.20 -9.84 -21.83
CA GLY A 134 6.51 -9.32 -22.24
C GLY A 134 6.98 -8.05 -21.50
N GLU A 135 6.13 -7.42 -20.68
CA GLU A 135 6.55 -6.31 -19.82
C GLU A 135 7.02 -6.83 -18.45
N SER A 136 7.98 -6.16 -17.82
CA SER A 136 8.45 -6.46 -16.46
C SER A 136 7.57 -5.83 -15.37
N THR A 137 6.58 -5.01 -15.74
CA THR A 137 5.73 -4.29 -14.80
C THR A 137 4.54 -5.14 -14.36
N ARG A 138 4.23 -5.11 -13.07
CA ARG A 138 3.16 -5.85 -12.40
C ARG A 138 1.99 -4.92 -12.10
N CYS A 139 0.77 -5.38 -12.35
CA CYS A 139 -0.48 -4.68 -12.10
C CYS A 139 -0.97 -4.99 -10.68
N PHE A 140 -0.42 -4.29 -9.69
CA PHE A 140 -0.77 -4.47 -8.28
C PHE A 140 -2.17 -3.91 -8.04
N THR A 141 -3.14 -4.78 -7.76
CA THR A 141 -4.55 -4.40 -7.58
C THR A 141 -5.06 -4.88 -6.23
N LEU A 142 -5.45 -3.96 -5.36
CA LEU A 142 -6.13 -4.23 -4.11
C LEU A 142 -7.63 -4.07 -4.30
N ALA A 143 -8.41 -5.07 -3.94
CA ALA A 143 -9.85 -5.06 -4.04
C ALA A 143 -10.48 -5.31 -2.67
N CYS A 144 -11.50 -4.51 -2.35
CA CYS A 144 -12.24 -4.59 -1.10
C CYS A 144 -13.56 -5.31 -1.34
N THR A 145 -13.86 -6.31 -0.52
CA THR A 145 -15.12 -7.07 -0.58
C THR A 145 -16.25 -6.35 0.16
N HIS A 146 -17.45 -6.92 0.08
CA HIS A 146 -18.63 -6.39 0.78
C HIS A 146 -18.52 -6.51 2.31
N ASP A 147 -17.73 -7.46 2.82
CA ASP A 147 -17.44 -7.67 4.24
C ASP A 147 -16.17 -6.95 4.73
N GLN A 148 -15.71 -5.93 4.00
CA GLN A 148 -14.57 -5.06 4.37
C GLN A 148 -13.20 -5.79 4.47
N ARG A 149 -13.06 -6.94 3.79
CA ARG A 149 -11.78 -7.63 3.62
C ARG A 149 -11.08 -7.14 2.37
N TRP A 150 -9.75 -7.18 2.40
CA TRP A 150 -8.91 -6.66 1.33
C TRP A 150 -8.06 -7.76 0.72
N PHE A 151 -8.00 -7.75 -0.61
CA PHE A 151 -7.33 -8.77 -1.39
C PHE A 151 -6.44 -8.16 -2.46
N LEU A 152 -5.23 -8.66 -2.60
CA LEU A 152 -4.42 -8.50 -3.80
C LEU A 152 -4.92 -9.47 -4.88
N LEU A 153 -5.29 -8.96 -6.05
CA LEU A 153 -5.64 -9.81 -7.19
C LEU A 153 -4.39 -10.42 -7.84
N ARG A 154 -4.42 -11.73 -8.06
CA ARG A 154 -3.36 -12.50 -8.73
C ARG A 154 -3.64 -12.71 -10.22
N GLN A 155 -4.86 -12.39 -10.66
CA GLN A 155 -5.31 -12.57 -12.04
C GLN A 155 -6.01 -11.29 -12.52
N ARG A 156 -5.79 -10.91 -13.78
CA ARG A 156 -6.50 -9.79 -14.43
C ARG A 156 -7.86 -10.20 -15.01
N ASN A 157 -7.95 -11.46 -15.41
CA ASN A 157 -9.12 -11.99 -16.11
C ASN A 157 -10.21 -12.39 -15.13
N LYS A 158 -11.42 -12.58 -15.66
CA LYS A 158 -12.57 -13.06 -14.90
C LYS A 158 -12.25 -14.41 -14.24
N PHE A 159 -12.64 -14.54 -12.98
CA PHE A 159 -12.64 -15.78 -12.22
C PHE A 159 -14.00 -16.03 -11.59
N GLU A 160 -14.28 -17.27 -11.22
CA GLU A 160 -15.58 -17.68 -10.68
C GLU A 160 -15.72 -17.39 -9.19
N ASN A 161 -14.61 -17.43 -8.43
CA ASN A 161 -14.60 -17.27 -6.98
C ASN A 161 -13.33 -16.55 -6.50
N VAL A 162 -13.45 -15.82 -5.38
CA VAL A 162 -12.29 -15.25 -4.66
C VAL A 162 -11.68 -16.34 -3.79
N CYS A 163 -10.49 -16.82 -4.16
CA CYS A 163 -9.76 -17.86 -3.45
C CYS A 163 -8.24 -17.67 -3.64
N GLY A 164 -7.42 -18.51 -3.00
CA GLY A 164 -5.96 -18.35 -3.01
C GLY A 164 -5.30 -18.34 -4.39
N THR A 165 -5.96 -18.84 -5.43
CA THR A 165 -5.46 -18.82 -6.82
C THR A 165 -5.79 -17.52 -7.55
N SER A 166 -6.96 -16.92 -7.28
CA SER A 166 -7.42 -15.69 -7.92
C SER A 166 -6.98 -14.43 -7.16
N ALA A 167 -6.82 -14.54 -5.84
CA ALA A 167 -6.45 -13.44 -4.98
C ALA A 167 -5.67 -13.91 -3.73
N ARG A 168 -4.97 -12.98 -3.08
CA ARG A 168 -4.30 -13.16 -1.79
C ARG A 168 -4.86 -12.15 -0.80
N GLU A 169 -5.34 -12.60 0.35
CA GLU A 169 -5.81 -11.69 1.39
C GLU A 169 -4.66 -10.86 1.96
N VAL A 170 -4.92 -9.57 2.19
CA VAL A 170 -3.98 -8.59 2.77
C VAL A 170 -4.64 -7.74 3.86
N THR A 171 -5.82 -8.14 4.34
CA THR A 171 -6.56 -7.42 5.40
C THR A 171 -5.71 -7.19 6.64
N HIS A 172 -4.81 -8.11 6.99
CA HIS A 172 -3.92 -8.02 8.16
C HIS A 172 -2.98 -6.82 8.14
N ALA A 173 -2.69 -6.27 6.96
CA ALA A 173 -1.81 -5.10 6.82
C ALA A 173 -2.57 -3.77 7.01
N ARG A 174 -3.90 -3.79 7.00
CA ARG A 174 -4.73 -2.59 7.14
C ARG A 174 -4.56 -1.99 8.54
N ARG A 175 -4.03 -0.77 8.62
CA ARG A 175 -3.72 -0.01 9.85
C ARG A 175 -2.87 -0.79 10.86
N ASN A 176 -2.05 -1.73 10.39
CA ASN A 176 -1.22 -2.56 11.26
C ASN A 176 0.08 -1.85 11.67
N PHE A 177 -0.04 -0.79 12.48
CA PHE A 177 1.12 -0.03 12.97
C PHE A 177 2.04 -0.85 13.88
N ALA A 178 1.55 -1.94 14.46
CA ALA A 178 2.36 -2.87 15.26
C ALA A 178 3.46 -3.55 14.41
N ALA A 179 3.33 -3.59 13.08
CA ALA A 179 4.39 -4.07 12.19
C ALA A 179 5.69 -3.25 12.33
N LEU A 180 5.61 -1.99 12.75
CA LEU A 180 6.77 -1.13 12.99
C LEU A 180 7.54 -1.50 14.27
N ASP A 181 6.96 -2.34 15.13
CA ASP A 181 7.58 -2.74 16.40
C ASP A 181 8.49 -3.97 16.24
N LEU A 182 8.53 -4.57 15.04
CA LEU A 182 9.38 -5.71 14.74
C LEU A 182 10.85 -5.27 14.78
N SER A 183 11.66 -6.02 15.53
CA SER A 183 13.10 -5.83 15.79
C SER A 183 13.94 -6.82 15.00
#